data_AF-A0A0W1AC70-F1
#
_entry.id   AF-A0A0W1AC70-F1
#
_cell.length_a   1.000
_cell.length_b   1.000
_cell.length_c   1.000
_cell.angle_alpha   90.00
_cell.angle_beta   90.00
_cell.angle_gamma   90.00
#
_symmetry.space_group_name_H-M   'P 1'
#
loop_
_entity.id
_entity.type
_entity.pdbx_description
1 polymer ?
#
loop_
_entity_poly.entity_id
_entity_poly.type
_entity_poly.pdbx_seq_one_letter_code
_entity_poly.pdbx_strand_id
1 'polypeptide(L)'
;MNLVHEITPTLAQEKVNFVILVPNTDEAVLSNFILRVEDIPYNEQPGHYQFKKWSAWCSAHFSSYYYYIKYKNALLRCKQFLYDFGPLSTLDHAALYDHWVWEMKPYVLNQENVCWIGYDYSKSKTLTYLSHGTNIELRLLEGNLNDEEFLELCKFFSPLSSSNEILKKNFFELSYWSRYNNCLENACINRNEYKPPSSIWNLRWPLHNILRSSKPDLNIKYLNQLNLDFNLDSQIIYGNGNQIEEIQFVMFPKNGKKNQIAWFRVFNKASFPIKKPALSRLPNMNSFSGYSNFNLTVLNPKSGLISSNIYIASFNNCYGPHDALWWDNENAYLLQLSASTNNSIEYLKGIFVNL
;
A
#
# COMPACT_ATOMS: atom_id res chain seq x y z
N MET A 1 -6.34 24.40 3.98
CA MET A 1 -5.90 23.30 3.09
C MET A 1 -5.13 23.95 1.97
N ASN A 2 -3.87 23.59 1.75
CA ASN A 2 -2.99 24.22 0.76
C ASN A 2 -3.29 23.66 -0.63
N LEU A 3 -4.33 24.18 -1.27
CA LEU A 3 -4.73 23.82 -2.62
C LEU A 3 -4.18 24.85 -3.61
N VAL A 4 -3.54 24.37 -4.66
CA VAL A 4 -3.08 25.18 -5.80
C VAL A 4 -3.89 24.74 -7.00
N HIS A 5 -4.71 25.66 -7.51
CA HIS A 5 -5.57 25.46 -8.67
C HIS A 5 -4.86 25.84 -9.97
N GLU A 6 -5.32 25.29 -11.09
CA GLU A 6 -4.82 25.56 -12.45
C GLU A 6 -3.31 25.35 -12.63
N ILE A 7 -2.72 24.46 -11.81
CA ILE A 7 -1.32 24.06 -11.94
C ILE A 7 -1.20 22.92 -12.95
N THR A 8 -0.42 23.12 -14.01
CA THR A 8 -0.28 22.12 -15.07
C THR A 8 0.41 20.85 -14.55
N PRO A 9 0.18 19.68 -15.19
CA PRO A 9 0.82 18.43 -14.78
C PRO A 9 2.35 18.52 -14.68
N THR A 10 3.01 19.20 -15.64
CA THR A 10 4.47 19.38 -15.63
C THR A 10 4.95 20.19 -14.41
N LEU A 11 4.29 21.30 -14.09
CA LEU A 11 4.64 22.14 -12.93
C LEU A 11 4.30 21.47 -11.61
N ALA A 12 3.22 20.68 -11.57
CA ALA A 12 2.88 19.88 -10.41
C ALA A 12 3.92 18.78 -10.17
N GLN A 13 4.45 18.16 -11.23
CA GLN A 13 5.44 17.07 -11.15
C GLN A 13 6.69 17.46 -10.35
N GLU A 14 7.14 18.72 -10.49
CA GLU A 14 8.29 19.28 -9.78
C GLU A 14 8.05 19.44 -8.26
N LYS A 15 6.79 19.42 -7.83
CA LYS A 15 6.38 19.70 -6.44
C LYS A 15 5.93 18.46 -5.67
N VAL A 16 5.74 17.33 -6.36
CA VAL A 16 5.22 16.11 -5.76
C VAL A 16 6.30 15.05 -5.55
N ASN A 17 6.02 14.10 -4.68
CA ASN A 17 6.87 12.96 -4.34
C ASN A 17 6.43 11.65 -5.03
N PHE A 18 5.61 11.75 -6.06
CA PHE A 18 5.11 10.63 -6.86
C PHE A 18 5.09 10.98 -8.34
N VAL A 19 4.95 9.98 -9.19
CA VAL A 19 4.89 10.16 -10.64
C VAL A 19 3.47 10.58 -11.02
N ILE A 20 3.32 11.69 -11.73
CA ILE A 20 2.04 12.09 -12.31
C ILE A 20 1.92 11.38 -13.66
N LEU A 21 0.83 10.64 -13.81
CA LEU A 21 0.44 10.04 -15.08
C LEU A 21 -0.72 10.82 -15.68
N VAL A 22 -0.74 10.97 -17.00
CA VAL A 22 -1.87 11.56 -17.73
C VAL A 22 -2.25 10.66 -18.89
N PRO A 23 -3.54 10.58 -19.28
CA PRO A 23 -3.94 9.85 -20.47
C PRO A 23 -3.37 10.54 -21.71
N ASN A 24 -2.59 9.80 -22.49
CA ASN A 24 -2.00 10.23 -23.75
C ASN A 24 -2.90 9.81 -24.91
N THR A 25 -4.03 10.50 -25.06
CA THR A 25 -5.02 10.30 -26.12
C THR A 25 -5.82 11.57 -26.34
N ASP A 26 -6.27 11.80 -27.57
CA ASP A 26 -7.18 12.90 -27.92
C ASP A 26 -8.64 12.59 -27.54
N GLU A 27 -8.94 11.36 -27.14
CA GLU A 27 -10.29 10.94 -26.71
C GLU A 27 -10.67 11.46 -25.31
N ALA A 28 -9.68 11.93 -24.54
CA ALA A 28 -9.86 12.39 -23.17
C ALA A 28 -9.52 13.88 -23.05
N VAL A 29 -10.48 14.67 -22.58
CA VAL A 29 -10.26 16.10 -22.29
C VAL A 29 -10.00 16.29 -20.81
N LEU A 30 -8.85 16.88 -20.48
CA LEU A 30 -8.42 17.13 -19.10
C LEU A 30 -8.76 18.55 -18.67
N SER A 31 -9.18 18.73 -17.42
CA SER A 31 -9.54 20.04 -16.88
C SER A 31 -9.37 20.10 -15.37
N ASN A 32 -9.40 21.32 -14.82
CA ASN A 32 -9.44 21.60 -13.38
C ASN A 32 -8.32 20.89 -12.62
N PHE A 33 -7.08 21.20 -12.98
CA PHE A 33 -5.89 20.63 -12.35
C PHE A 33 -5.64 21.25 -10.98
N ILE A 34 -5.57 20.42 -9.95
CA ILE A 34 -5.44 20.89 -8.57
C ILE A 34 -4.40 20.04 -7.84
N LEU A 35 -3.41 20.73 -7.29
CA LEU A 35 -2.43 20.15 -6.39
C LEU A 35 -2.82 20.47 -4.95
N ARG A 36 -3.01 19.44 -4.14
CA ARG A 36 -2.88 19.57 -2.69
C ARG A 36 -1.40 19.51 -2.36
N VAL A 37 -0.85 20.64 -1.96
CA VAL A 37 0.55 20.74 -1.54
C VAL A 37 0.69 20.02 -0.21
N GLU A 38 1.79 19.26 -0.10
CA GLU A 38 2.21 18.64 1.14
C GLU A 38 2.42 19.69 2.24
N ASP A 39 2.09 19.37 3.49
CA ASP A 39 2.28 20.28 4.62
C ASP A 39 2.94 19.54 5.80
N ILE A 40 3.65 20.28 6.65
CA ILE A 40 4.31 19.71 7.83
C ILE A 40 3.24 19.17 8.79
N PRO A 41 3.47 18.03 9.47
CA PRO A 41 2.56 17.53 10.48
C PRO A 41 2.21 18.56 11.56
N TYR A 42 0.91 18.70 11.88
CA TYR A 42 0.44 19.50 13.00
C TYR A 42 0.44 18.66 14.29
N ASN A 43 1.23 19.07 15.28
CA ASN A 43 1.39 18.38 16.57
C ASN A 43 0.59 19.07 17.71
N GLU A 44 -0.65 19.51 17.45
CA GLU A 44 -1.52 20.14 18.46
C GLU A 44 -2.57 19.15 18.99
N GLN A 45 -2.78 19.06 20.31
CA GLN A 45 -3.86 18.21 20.87
C GLN A 45 -5.20 18.96 20.94
N PRO A 46 -6.32 18.39 20.48
CA PRO A 46 -7.62 19.03 20.61
C PRO A 46 -8.17 18.87 22.03
N GLY A 47 -8.55 19.98 22.65
CA GLY A 47 -9.51 19.98 23.76
C GLY A 47 -10.86 19.43 23.28
N HIS A 48 -11.49 18.59 24.09
CA HIS A 48 -12.72 17.83 23.85
C HIS A 48 -13.67 18.29 22.73
N TYR A 49 -13.97 17.34 21.82
CA TYR A 49 -15.20 17.17 21.03
C TYR A 49 -16.00 18.45 20.71
N GLN A 50 -15.67 19.11 19.59
CA GLN A 50 -16.63 19.73 18.68
C GLN A 50 -15.91 20.16 17.39
N PHE A 51 -16.24 19.51 16.27
CA PHE A 51 -15.61 19.71 14.97
C PHE A 51 -15.97 21.09 14.37
N LYS A 52 -15.13 22.11 14.61
CA LYS A 52 -15.07 23.36 13.81
C LYS A 52 -13.80 23.47 12.94
N LYS A 53 -12.80 22.64 13.21
CA LYS A 53 -11.66 22.32 12.33
C LYS A 53 -11.44 20.80 12.46
N TRP A 54 -11.11 20.12 11.37
CA TRP A 54 -10.89 18.67 11.37
C TRP A 54 -9.83 18.30 12.43
N SER A 55 -10.06 17.21 13.15
CA SER A 55 -9.36 16.84 14.40
C SER A 55 -7.86 16.67 14.25
N ALA A 56 -7.11 17.26 15.20
CA ALA A 56 -5.65 17.23 15.30
C ALA A 56 -5.14 15.97 16.04
N TRP A 57 -5.27 14.85 15.35
CA TRP A 57 -4.37 13.73 15.55
C TRP A 57 -3.53 13.71 14.26
N CYS A 58 -2.20 13.94 14.34
CA CYS A 58 -1.25 14.16 13.22
C CYS A 58 -1.95 14.21 11.85
N SER A 59 -2.50 15.36 11.45
CA SER A 59 -3.18 15.47 10.15
C SER A 59 -2.12 15.47 9.07
N ALA A 60 -1.60 14.28 8.75
CA ALA A 60 -0.64 14.10 7.69
C ALA A 60 -1.25 14.65 6.41
N HIS A 61 -0.64 15.70 5.90
CA HIS A 61 -1.12 16.39 4.73
C HIS A 61 -0.26 15.95 3.57
N PHE A 62 -0.45 14.71 3.12
CA PHE A 62 0.24 14.20 1.95
C PHE A 62 -0.05 15.06 0.74
N SER A 63 0.96 15.14 -0.13
CA SER A 63 0.74 15.63 -1.47
C SER A 63 -0.26 14.73 -2.19
N SER A 64 -1.19 15.35 -2.92
CA SER A 64 -2.05 14.64 -3.85
C SER A 64 -2.39 15.54 -5.02
N TYR A 65 -2.43 14.97 -6.22
CA TYR A 65 -2.76 15.70 -7.43
C TYR A 65 -4.06 15.16 -8.00
N TYR A 66 -4.98 16.06 -8.35
CA TYR A 66 -6.25 15.65 -8.92
C TYR A 66 -6.67 16.54 -10.08
N TYR A 67 -7.38 15.94 -11.02
CA TYR A 67 -7.91 16.60 -12.20
C TYR A 67 -9.13 15.84 -12.71
N TYR A 68 -9.85 16.48 -13.62
CA TYR A 68 -11.06 15.92 -14.20
C TYR A 68 -10.79 15.44 -15.61
N ILE A 69 -11.43 14.34 -15.97
CA ILE A 69 -11.32 13.69 -17.27
C ILE A 69 -12.73 13.60 -17.85
N LYS A 70 -12.96 14.26 -18.98
CA LYS A 70 -14.12 13.98 -19.82
C LYS A 70 -13.70 12.94 -20.85
N TYR A 71 -14.33 11.77 -20.81
CA TYR A 71 -14.07 10.65 -21.72
C TYR A 71 -15.39 10.03 -22.13
N LYS A 72 -15.62 9.91 -23.45
CA LYS A 72 -16.93 9.52 -24.00
C LYS A 72 -18.05 10.38 -23.41
N ASN A 73 -19.10 9.78 -22.86
CA ASN A 73 -20.25 10.44 -22.23
C ASN A 73 -20.11 10.60 -20.71
N ALA A 74 -18.90 10.49 -20.15
CA ALA A 74 -18.66 10.47 -18.72
C ALA A 74 -17.69 11.55 -18.24
N LEU A 75 -17.86 11.94 -16.98
CA LEU A 75 -16.93 12.79 -16.24
C LEU A 75 -16.34 11.99 -15.09
N LEU A 76 -15.01 11.92 -15.04
CA LEU A 76 -14.27 11.25 -13.98
C LEU A 76 -13.39 12.25 -13.23
N ARG A 77 -13.18 11.99 -11.94
CA ARG A 77 -12.08 12.59 -11.17
C ARG A 77 -10.93 11.59 -11.12
N CYS A 78 -9.76 12.01 -11.57
CA CYS A 78 -8.51 11.33 -11.30
C CYS A 78 -7.87 11.93 -10.04
N LYS A 79 -7.48 11.10 -9.09
CA LYS A 79 -6.64 11.48 -7.94
C LYS A 79 -5.41 10.58 -7.91
N GLN A 80 -4.25 11.19 -7.70
CA GLN A 80 -2.95 10.52 -7.68
C GLN A 80 -2.16 10.92 -6.44
N PHE A 81 -1.47 9.96 -5.84
CA PHE A 81 -0.67 10.15 -4.64
C PHE A 81 0.31 8.99 -4.43
N LEU A 82 1.35 9.22 -3.63
CA LEU A 82 2.18 8.15 -3.07
C LEU A 82 1.44 7.55 -1.87
N TYR A 83 1.24 6.24 -1.85
CA TYR A 83 0.78 5.55 -0.65
C TYR A 83 1.99 5.18 0.20
N ASP A 84 2.26 5.95 1.25
CA ASP A 84 3.44 5.78 2.11
C ASP A 84 3.14 5.14 3.47
N PHE A 85 1.88 4.87 3.76
CA PHE A 85 1.43 4.17 4.96
C PHE A 85 1.46 2.66 4.81
N GLY A 86 2.66 2.09 4.75
CA GLY A 86 2.83 0.64 4.73
C GLY A 86 2.09 -0.04 3.56
N PRO A 87 1.80 -1.34 3.68
CA PRO A 87 1.36 -2.15 2.55
C PRO A 87 0.06 -1.62 1.96
N LEU A 88 0.04 -1.51 0.62
CA LEU A 88 -1.16 -1.45 -0.19
C LEU A 88 -1.93 -2.76 0.00
N SER A 89 -2.60 -2.89 1.13
CA SER A 89 -3.53 -3.98 1.34
C SER A 89 -4.70 -3.78 0.38
N THR A 90 -5.39 -4.86 0.01
CA THR A 90 -6.65 -4.77 -0.73
C THR A 90 -7.67 -3.85 -0.07
N LEU A 91 -7.52 -3.50 1.21
CA LEU A 91 -8.50 -2.68 1.92
C LEU A 91 -8.26 -1.18 1.76
N ASP A 92 -7.14 -0.77 1.15
CA ASP A 92 -6.72 0.63 1.05
C ASP A 92 -6.87 1.26 -0.33
N HIS A 93 -7.45 0.48 -1.24
CA HIS A 93 -7.85 0.92 -2.56
C HIS A 93 -9.24 1.56 -2.47
N ALA A 94 -9.42 2.77 -3.01
CA ALA A 94 -10.71 3.46 -2.93
C ALA A 94 -11.88 2.65 -3.52
N ALA A 95 -11.64 1.86 -4.57
CA ALA A 95 -12.64 0.96 -5.16
C ALA A 95 -13.09 -0.17 -4.21
N LEU A 96 -12.42 -0.34 -3.08
CA LEU A 96 -12.54 -1.46 -2.15
C LEU A 96 -13.12 -1.03 -0.78
N TYR A 97 -13.58 0.22 -0.64
CA TYR A 97 -14.11 0.72 0.65
C TYR A 97 -15.51 0.20 0.98
N ASP A 98 -16.41 -0.01 0.01
CA ASP A 98 -17.75 -0.60 0.26
C ASP A 98 -17.77 -2.13 0.05
N HIS A 99 -16.73 -2.81 0.56
CA HIS A 99 -16.49 -4.25 0.37
C HIS A 99 -17.51 -5.18 1.03
N TRP A 100 -18.33 -4.64 1.93
CA TRP A 100 -19.39 -5.38 2.60
C TRP A 100 -20.62 -5.57 1.70
N VAL A 101 -20.72 -4.84 0.58
CA VAL A 101 -21.91 -4.81 -0.28
C VAL A 101 -21.63 -5.22 -1.72
N TRP A 102 -20.41 -5.02 -2.24
CA TRP A 102 -20.12 -5.17 -3.68
C TRP A 102 -18.99 -6.15 -4.02
N GLU A 103 -19.13 -6.82 -5.17
CA GLU A 103 -18.15 -7.75 -5.71
C GLU A 103 -16.89 -7.01 -6.18
N MET A 104 -15.74 -7.34 -5.60
CA MET A 104 -14.44 -6.80 -6.02
C MET A 104 -13.88 -7.60 -7.17
N LYS A 105 -13.56 -6.93 -8.28
CA LYS A 105 -13.03 -7.62 -9.47
C LYS A 105 -11.64 -7.10 -9.81
N PRO A 106 -10.60 -7.96 -9.70
CA PRO A 106 -9.30 -7.65 -10.27
C PRO A 106 -9.38 -7.75 -11.80
N TYR A 107 -8.82 -6.77 -12.48
CA TYR A 107 -8.71 -6.74 -13.93
C TYR A 107 -7.27 -6.50 -14.35
N VAL A 108 -6.79 -7.28 -15.32
CA VAL A 108 -5.48 -7.10 -15.93
C VAL A 108 -5.53 -5.85 -16.80
N LEU A 109 -4.73 -4.84 -16.46
CA LEU A 109 -4.65 -3.60 -17.22
C LEU A 109 -3.65 -3.72 -18.38
N ASN A 110 -2.48 -4.29 -18.09
CA ASN A 110 -1.40 -4.54 -19.04
C ASN A 110 -0.55 -5.71 -18.55
N GLN A 111 0.65 -5.91 -19.12
CA GLN A 111 1.53 -7.03 -18.77
C GLN A 111 1.99 -7.07 -17.30
N GLU A 112 1.89 -5.96 -16.55
CA GLU A 112 2.44 -5.82 -15.21
C GLU A 112 1.41 -5.35 -14.17
N ASN A 113 0.47 -4.52 -14.60
CA ASN A 113 -0.45 -3.83 -13.71
C ASN A 113 -1.79 -4.54 -13.65
N VAL A 114 -2.31 -4.62 -12.44
CA VAL A 114 -3.68 -5.06 -12.14
C VAL A 114 -4.41 -3.89 -11.53
N CYS A 115 -5.65 -3.70 -11.93
CA CYS A 115 -6.53 -2.69 -11.38
C CYS A 115 -7.74 -3.34 -10.73
N TRP A 116 -8.40 -2.57 -9.89
CA TRP A 116 -9.59 -2.97 -9.16
C TRP A 116 -10.72 -2.05 -9.54
N ILE A 117 -11.87 -2.61 -9.94
CA ILE A 117 -13.11 -1.86 -10.14
C ILE A 117 -14.08 -2.23 -9.02
N GLY A 118 -14.73 -1.21 -8.48
CA GLY A 118 -15.69 -1.33 -7.40
C GLY A 118 -16.32 0.02 -7.08
N TYR A 119 -16.57 0.29 -5.81
CA TYR A 119 -17.27 1.49 -5.36
C TYR A 119 -16.54 2.13 -4.17
N ASP A 120 -16.44 3.46 -4.19
CA ASP A 120 -15.87 4.21 -3.07
C ASP A 120 -16.85 4.36 -1.90
N TYR A 121 -16.39 4.98 -0.81
CA TYR A 121 -17.18 5.20 0.41
C TYR A 121 -18.48 6.00 0.17
N SER A 122 -18.57 6.71 -0.95
CA SER A 122 -19.76 7.45 -1.37
C SER A 122 -20.55 6.75 -2.47
N LYS A 123 -20.30 5.46 -2.67
CA LYS A 123 -20.98 4.58 -3.62
C LYS A 123 -20.82 5.00 -5.07
N SER A 124 -19.75 5.73 -5.41
CA SER A 124 -19.42 6.06 -6.80
C SER A 124 -18.55 4.97 -7.40
N LYS A 125 -18.87 4.53 -8.63
CA LYS A 125 -18.05 3.57 -9.38
C LYS A 125 -16.62 4.10 -9.50
N THR A 126 -15.66 3.29 -9.07
CA THR A 126 -14.27 3.69 -8.92
C THR A 126 -13.36 2.59 -9.44
N LEU A 127 -12.29 3.00 -10.12
CA LEU A 127 -11.18 2.15 -10.51
C LEU A 127 -9.91 2.62 -9.82
N THR A 128 -9.09 1.70 -9.30
CA THR A 128 -7.79 2.05 -8.74
C THR A 128 -6.72 1.03 -9.07
N TYR A 129 -5.48 1.52 -9.21
CA TYR A 129 -4.30 0.71 -9.49
C TYR A 129 -3.04 1.44 -9.03
N LEU A 130 -1.96 0.68 -8.87
CA LEU A 130 -0.61 1.18 -8.66
C LEU A 130 0.11 1.21 -10.01
N SER A 131 0.81 2.30 -10.32
CA SER A 131 1.68 2.41 -11.49
C SER A 131 2.82 3.36 -11.17
N HIS A 132 4.06 2.97 -11.49
CA HIS A 132 5.26 3.81 -11.28
C HIS A 132 5.41 4.33 -9.84
N GLY A 133 5.00 3.53 -8.84
CA GLY A 133 5.01 3.89 -7.42
C GLY A 133 3.89 4.84 -7.01
N THR A 134 2.92 5.09 -7.90
CA THR A 134 1.83 6.05 -7.68
C THR A 134 0.50 5.33 -7.65
N ASN A 135 -0.29 5.60 -6.62
CA ASN A 135 -1.69 5.18 -6.57
C ASN A 135 -2.52 6.10 -7.42
N ILE A 136 -3.32 5.50 -8.31
CA ILE A 136 -4.25 6.20 -9.18
C ILE A 136 -5.66 5.78 -8.80
N GLU A 137 -6.54 6.76 -8.62
CA GLU A 137 -7.95 6.59 -8.33
C GLU A 137 -8.77 7.33 -9.40
N LEU A 138 -9.55 6.60 -10.19
CA LEU A 138 -10.51 7.14 -11.14
C LEU A 138 -11.90 6.93 -10.59
N ARG A 139 -12.57 8.03 -10.24
CA ARG A 139 -13.94 8.02 -9.73
C ARG A 139 -14.90 8.56 -10.78
N LEU A 140 -15.95 7.81 -11.11
CA LEU A 140 -17.05 8.30 -11.94
C LEU A 140 -17.86 9.34 -11.16
N LEU A 141 -18.02 10.53 -11.73
CA LEU A 141 -18.83 11.60 -11.17
C LEU A 141 -20.16 11.74 -11.90
N GLU A 142 -20.13 11.68 -13.23
CA GLU A 142 -21.31 11.83 -14.09
C GLU A 142 -21.22 10.89 -15.29
N GLY A 143 -22.37 10.58 -15.88
CA GLY A 143 -22.49 9.67 -17.02
C GLY A 143 -22.42 8.20 -16.63
N ASN A 144 -22.07 7.35 -17.59
CA ASN A 144 -21.92 5.92 -17.39
C ASN A 144 -20.80 5.38 -18.27
N LEU A 145 -19.97 4.50 -17.70
CA LEU A 145 -18.98 3.72 -18.44
C LEU A 145 -19.07 2.28 -17.96
N ASN A 146 -19.08 1.33 -18.89
CA ASN A 146 -18.93 -0.08 -18.53
C ASN A 146 -17.49 -0.37 -18.06
N ASP A 147 -17.22 -1.60 -17.61
CA ASP A 147 -15.91 -1.96 -17.07
C ASP A 147 -14.83 -1.93 -18.16
N GLU A 148 -15.16 -2.38 -19.37
CA GLU A 148 -14.25 -2.40 -20.52
C GLU A 148 -13.79 -0.99 -20.92
N GLU A 149 -14.70 -0.02 -20.92
CA GLU A 149 -14.42 1.39 -21.22
C GLU A 149 -13.58 2.04 -20.12
N PHE A 150 -13.79 1.68 -18.85
CA PHE A 150 -12.95 2.09 -17.73
C PHE A 150 -11.51 1.58 -17.90
N LEU A 151 -11.37 0.31 -18.29
CA LEU A 151 -10.07 -0.34 -18.53
C LEU A 151 -9.36 0.25 -19.75
N GLU A 152 -10.09 0.54 -20.82
CA GLU A 152 -9.57 1.20 -22.03
C GLU A 152 -8.94 2.54 -21.69
N LEU A 153 -9.64 3.42 -20.96
CA LEU A 153 -9.12 4.72 -20.54
C LEU A 153 -7.80 4.59 -19.78
N CYS A 154 -7.69 3.60 -18.89
CA CYS A 154 -6.48 3.40 -18.07
C CYS A 154 -5.25 3.02 -18.90
N LYS A 155 -5.42 2.43 -20.09
CA LYS A 155 -4.29 2.05 -20.96
C LYS A 155 -3.59 3.28 -21.56
N PHE A 156 -4.27 4.42 -21.62
CA PHE A 156 -3.68 5.66 -22.14
C PHE A 156 -2.77 6.36 -21.11
N PHE A 157 -2.84 5.99 -19.83
CA PHE A 157 -2.06 6.67 -18.80
C PHE A 157 -0.57 6.40 -18.96
N SER A 158 0.21 7.48 -19.05
CA SER A 158 1.66 7.42 -19.17
C SER A 158 2.31 8.49 -18.27
N PRO A 159 3.52 8.21 -17.73
CA PRO A 159 4.24 9.18 -16.93
C PRO A 159 4.68 10.39 -17.76
N LEU A 160 4.71 11.56 -17.14
CA LEU A 160 5.30 12.75 -17.76
C LEU A 160 6.81 12.57 -17.94
N SER A 161 7.41 13.20 -18.96
CA SER A 161 8.86 13.17 -19.20
C SER A 161 9.68 13.72 -18.03
N SER A 162 9.13 14.67 -17.26
CA SER A 162 9.74 15.24 -16.05
C SER A 162 9.77 14.28 -14.84
N SER A 163 9.17 13.10 -14.93
CA SER A 163 9.07 12.14 -13.81
C SER A 163 10.37 11.36 -13.52
N ASN A 164 11.39 11.50 -14.38
CA ASN A 164 12.61 10.69 -14.33
C ASN A 164 13.38 10.79 -13.01
N GLU A 165 13.36 11.95 -12.36
CA GLU A 165 14.05 12.14 -11.07
C GLU A 165 13.37 11.34 -9.96
N ILE A 166 12.04 11.37 -9.88
CA ILE A 166 11.27 10.64 -8.86
C ILE A 166 11.43 9.13 -9.05
N LEU A 167 11.44 8.66 -10.30
CA LEU A 167 11.61 7.24 -10.58
C LEU A 167 12.92 6.68 -10.04
N LYS A 168 13.99 7.48 -10.03
CA LYS A 168 15.32 7.09 -9.53
C LYS A 168 15.47 7.16 -8.00
N LYS A 169 14.62 7.92 -7.31
CA LYS A 169 14.67 8.06 -5.85
C LYS A 169 14.25 6.76 -5.15
N ASN A 170 14.87 6.45 -4.03
CA ASN A 170 14.42 5.39 -3.16
C ASN A 170 13.10 5.79 -2.49
N PHE A 171 12.28 4.81 -2.11
CA PHE A 171 10.99 5.02 -1.46
C PHE A 171 11.12 5.84 -0.18
N PHE A 172 12.17 5.66 0.63
CA PHE A 172 12.35 6.45 1.84
C PHE A 172 12.52 7.94 1.52
N GLU A 173 13.19 8.32 0.44
CA GLU A 173 13.33 9.73 0.03
C GLU A 173 11.98 10.34 -0.39
N LEU A 174 11.08 9.49 -0.91
CA LEU A 174 9.75 9.85 -1.37
C LEU A 174 8.68 9.78 -0.27
N SER A 175 8.91 9.06 0.82
CA SER A 175 7.96 8.93 1.92
C SER A 175 7.78 10.24 2.68
N TYR A 176 6.53 10.68 2.88
CA TYR A 176 6.21 11.83 3.73
C TYR A 176 6.81 11.67 5.12
N TRP A 177 6.66 10.46 5.67
CA TRP A 177 7.08 10.13 7.02
C TRP A 177 8.59 10.15 7.22
N SER A 178 9.36 9.86 6.17
CA SER A 178 10.81 10.04 6.21
C SER A 178 11.22 11.50 6.12
N ARG A 179 10.47 12.34 5.39
CA ARG A 179 10.77 13.77 5.24
C ARG A 179 10.34 14.61 6.46
N TYR A 180 9.29 14.19 7.16
CA TYR A 180 8.80 14.84 8.38
C TYR A 180 8.87 13.89 9.58
N ASN A 181 10.09 13.64 10.05
CA ASN A 181 10.38 12.78 11.21
C ASN A 181 9.94 13.37 12.56
N ASN A 182 9.37 14.58 12.57
CA ASN A 182 8.87 15.26 13.76
C ASN A 182 7.42 14.91 14.12
N CYS A 183 6.73 14.05 13.36
CA CYS A 183 5.49 13.43 13.84
C CYS A 183 5.87 12.37 14.89
N LEU A 184 5.96 12.82 16.13
CA LEU A 184 6.42 12.03 17.29
C LEU A 184 5.40 10.95 17.69
N GLU A 185 4.15 11.05 17.23
CA GLU A 185 3.04 10.13 17.49
C GLU A 185 2.08 10.13 16.29
N ASN A 186 1.89 9.00 15.60
CA ASN A 186 0.85 8.93 14.56
C ASN A 186 -0.54 9.16 15.17
N ALA A 187 -1.37 9.79 14.36
CA ALA A 187 -2.74 10.19 14.65
C ALA A 187 -3.71 9.08 15.12
N CYS A 188 -3.35 7.82 14.95
CA CYS A 188 -4.36 6.76 15.01
C CYS A 188 -4.47 6.10 16.38
N ILE A 189 -3.61 6.44 17.35
CA ILE A 189 -3.42 5.60 18.54
C ILE A 189 -3.10 6.41 19.79
N ASN A 190 -3.98 6.31 20.79
CA ASN A 190 -3.65 6.62 22.17
C ASN A 190 -2.68 5.54 22.71
N ARG A 191 -1.42 5.89 23.01
CA ARG A 191 -0.40 4.95 23.52
C ARG A 191 -0.84 4.22 24.80
N ASN A 192 -1.72 4.83 25.61
CA ASN A 192 -2.24 4.22 26.83
C ASN A 192 -3.34 3.17 26.55
N GLU A 193 -3.89 3.15 25.33
CA GLU A 193 -4.97 2.25 24.93
C GLU A 193 -4.57 1.31 23.78
N TYR A 194 -3.39 1.52 23.19
CA TYR A 194 -2.88 0.67 22.13
C TYR A 194 -2.65 -0.75 22.64
N LYS A 195 -3.52 -1.65 22.18
CA LYS A 195 -3.28 -3.08 22.30
C LYS A 195 -2.62 -3.53 21.01
N PRO A 196 -1.46 -4.20 21.07
CA PRO A 196 -0.86 -4.82 19.90
C PRO A 196 -1.91 -5.63 19.14
N PRO A 197 -1.91 -5.57 17.80
CA PRO A 197 -2.75 -6.40 16.93
C PRO A 197 -2.90 -7.83 17.45
N SER A 198 -4.12 -8.21 17.84
CA SER A 198 -4.42 -9.60 18.22
C SER A 198 -4.73 -10.51 17.02
N SER A 199 -4.72 -9.96 15.80
CA SER A 199 -5.01 -10.66 14.55
C SER A 199 -4.04 -10.23 13.45
N ILE A 200 -3.83 -11.12 12.47
CA ILE A 200 -3.07 -10.83 11.25
C ILE A 200 -3.62 -9.63 10.47
N TRP A 201 -4.93 -9.38 10.58
CA TRP A 201 -5.60 -8.25 9.96
C TRP A 201 -5.16 -6.92 10.54
N ASN A 202 -4.98 -6.87 11.86
CA ASN A 202 -4.50 -5.69 12.56
C ASN A 202 -2.99 -5.46 12.35
N LEU A 203 -2.25 -6.48 11.89
CA LEU A 203 -0.82 -6.37 11.57
C LEU A 203 -0.55 -5.72 10.20
N ARG A 204 -1.57 -5.49 9.37
CA ARG A 204 -1.38 -4.87 8.04
C ARG A 204 -0.86 -3.45 8.13
N TRP A 205 -1.19 -2.73 9.19
CA TRP A 205 -0.71 -1.35 9.37
C TRP A 205 0.72 -1.36 9.93
N PRO A 206 1.63 -0.52 9.38
CA PRO A 206 2.96 -0.33 9.96
C PRO A 206 2.84 0.18 11.39
N LEU A 207 3.84 -0.12 12.23
CA LEU A 207 3.98 0.61 13.48
C LEU A 207 4.13 2.11 13.22
N HIS A 208 3.97 2.87 14.28
CA HIS A 208 3.59 4.27 14.18
C HIS A 208 4.66 5.24 14.69
N ASN A 209 5.77 4.70 15.22
CA ASN A 209 6.91 5.42 15.78
C ASN A 209 8.14 5.24 14.86
N ILE A 210 8.24 6.01 13.79
CA ILE A 210 9.40 5.91 12.89
C ILE A 210 10.63 6.48 13.59
N LEU A 211 11.60 5.63 13.87
CA LEU A 211 12.89 6.02 14.45
C LEU A 211 13.84 6.51 13.37
N ARG A 212 13.92 5.78 12.24
CA ARG A 212 14.81 6.10 11.12
C ARG A 212 14.30 5.45 9.83
N SER A 213 14.47 6.14 8.72
CA SER A 213 14.35 5.57 7.38
C SER A 213 15.66 5.75 6.62
N SER A 214 16.08 4.75 5.86
CA SER A 214 17.36 4.76 5.16
C SER A 214 17.39 3.77 3.99
N LYS A 215 18.50 3.75 3.27
CA LYS A 215 18.87 2.57 2.48
C LYS A 215 19.03 1.35 3.42
N PRO A 216 18.75 0.15 2.93
CA PRO A 216 18.82 -1.06 3.73
C PRO A 216 20.28 -1.43 4.03
N ASP A 217 20.59 -1.60 5.32
CA ASP A 217 21.83 -2.22 5.76
C ASP A 217 21.70 -3.75 5.55
N LEU A 218 22.50 -4.30 4.63
CA LEU A 218 22.40 -5.69 4.18
C LEU A 218 22.83 -6.67 5.28
N ASN A 219 21.92 -7.08 6.16
CA ASN A 219 22.02 -8.34 6.91
C ASN A 219 20.68 -8.77 7.51
N ILE A 220 19.80 -9.38 6.69
CA ILE A 220 18.55 -9.96 7.20
C ILE A 220 18.57 -11.46 6.99
N LYS A 221 18.57 -12.21 8.10
CA LYS A 221 18.72 -13.66 8.16
C LYS A 221 17.87 -14.43 7.14
N TYR A 222 16.62 -14.04 6.94
CA TYR A 222 15.66 -14.77 6.10
C TYR A 222 15.51 -14.21 4.69
N LEU A 223 15.78 -12.92 4.48
CA LEU A 223 15.50 -12.32 3.18
C LEU A 223 16.31 -12.99 2.06
N ASN A 224 17.56 -13.37 2.35
CA ASN A 224 18.43 -14.09 1.41
C ASN A 224 18.00 -15.54 1.14
N GLN A 225 17.10 -16.10 1.97
CA GLN A 225 16.58 -17.46 1.82
C GLN A 225 15.26 -17.48 1.03
N LEU A 226 14.57 -16.34 0.97
CA LEU A 226 13.36 -16.17 0.17
C LEU A 226 13.73 -16.10 -1.32
N ASN A 227 13.05 -16.89 -2.16
CA ASN A 227 13.21 -16.83 -3.61
C ASN A 227 12.40 -15.65 -4.19
N LEU A 228 12.85 -14.43 -3.89
CA LEU A 228 12.17 -13.19 -4.30
C LEU A 228 12.78 -12.60 -5.58
N ASP A 229 11.90 -12.21 -6.50
CA ASP A 229 12.25 -11.42 -7.68
C ASP A 229 12.12 -9.91 -7.47
N PHE A 230 12.55 -9.48 -6.29
CA PHE A 230 12.52 -8.08 -5.86
C PHE A 230 13.93 -7.61 -5.45
N ASN A 231 14.18 -6.32 -5.65
CA ASN A 231 15.34 -5.60 -5.14
C ASN A 231 14.93 -4.84 -3.88
N LEU A 232 15.77 -4.94 -2.84
CA LEU A 232 15.70 -4.09 -1.66
C LEU A 232 15.90 -2.62 -2.07
N ASP A 233 14.96 -1.77 -1.69
CA ASP A 233 15.01 -0.34 -2.02
C ASP A 233 15.18 0.53 -0.77
N SER A 234 14.36 0.31 0.25
CA SER A 234 14.31 1.15 1.44
C SER A 234 14.11 0.34 2.71
N GLN A 235 14.57 0.89 3.84
CA GLN A 235 14.36 0.38 5.18
C GLN A 235 13.71 1.47 6.05
N ILE A 236 12.73 1.08 6.85
CA ILE A 236 12.07 1.92 7.87
C ILE A 236 12.16 1.17 9.19
N ILE A 237 12.71 1.81 10.21
CA ILE A 237 12.89 1.26 11.55
C ILE A 237 11.90 1.95 12.48
N TYR A 238 11.10 1.16 13.17
CA TYR A 238 10.13 1.64 14.15
C TYR A 238 10.55 1.28 15.57
N GLY A 239 10.27 2.20 16.49
CA GLY A 239 10.51 2.03 17.92
C GLY A 239 10.91 3.33 18.59
N ASN A 240 11.46 3.20 19.79
CA ASN A 240 12.14 4.29 20.49
C ASN A 240 13.64 3.95 20.51
N GLY A 241 14.55 4.91 20.61
CA GLY A 241 16.00 4.66 20.44
C GLY A 241 16.60 3.54 21.31
N ASN A 242 15.92 3.13 22.38
CA ASN A 242 16.34 2.04 23.28
C ASN A 242 15.74 0.67 22.89
N GLN A 243 14.78 0.63 21.97
CA GLN A 243 13.97 -0.54 21.67
C GLN A 243 13.42 -0.48 20.24
N ILE A 244 13.97 -1.32 19.35
CA ILE A 244 13.44 -1.54 18.01
C ILE A 244 12.24 -2.47 18.12
N GLU A 245 11.08 -2.03 17.63
CA GLU A 245 9.81 -2.76 17.65
C GLU A 245 9.58 -3.48 16.31
N GLU A 246 9.84 -2.79 15.20
CA GLU A 246 9.66 -3.30 13.85
C GLU A 246 10.75 -2.77 12.92
N ILE A 247 11.19 -3.61 11.98
CA ILE A 247 11.96 -3.18 10.81
C ILE A 247 11.17 -3.56 9.57
N GLN A 248 10.88 -2.59 8.72
CA GLN A 248 10.16 -2.75 7.47
C GLN A 248 11.11 -2.48 6.30
N PHE A 249 11.11 -3.41 5.34
CA PHE A 249 11.83 -3.29 4.09
C PHE A 249 10.84 -3.11 2.94
N VAL A 250 11.12 -2.12 2.11
CA VAL A 250 10.37 -1.85 0.88
C VAL A 250 11.17 -2.36 -0.29
N MET A 251 10.52 -3.13 -1.16
CA MET A 251 11.16 -3.76 -2.29
C MET A 251 10.32 -3.57 -3.56
N PHE A 252 11.01 -3.46 -4.69
CA PHE A 252 10.41 -3.33 -6.02
C PHE A 252 10.90 -4.45 -6.94
N PRO A 253 10.14 -4.83 -7.98
CA PRO A 253 10.54 -5.86 -8.93
C PRO A 253 11.95 -5.64 -9.52
N LYS A 254 12.68 -6.74 -9.76
CA LYS A 254 14.04 -6.72 -10.34
C LYS A 254 14.13 -6.04 -11.71
N ASN A 255 13.01 -5.97 -12.44
CA ASN A 255 12.94 -5.29 -13.73
C ASN A 255 13.04 -3.74 -13.62
N GLY A 256 13.14 -3.20 -12.40
CA GLY A 256 13.32 -1.77 -12.13
C GLY A 256 12.03 -0.95 -12.18
N LYS A 257 10.88 -1.57 -12.52
CA LYS A 257 9.60 -0.89 -12.61
C LYS A 257 8.87 -0.93 -11.27
N LYS A 258 8.38 0.23 -10.82
CA LYS A 258 7.66 0.40 -9.56
C LYS A 258 6.14 0.11 -9.70
N ASN A 259 5.79 -0.95 -10.42
CA ASN A 259 4.39 -1.33 -10.70
C ASN A 259 3.82 -2.34 -9.69
N GLN A 260 4.69 -2.87 -8.82
CA GLN A 260 4.33 -3.71 -7.70
C GLN A 260 5.22 -3.31 -6.52
N ILE A 261 4.71 -3.40 -5.30
CA ILE A 261 5.47 -3.14 -4.08
C ILE A 261 5.40 -4.36 -3.18
N ALA A 262 6.54 -4.71 -2.60
CA ALA A 262 6.65 -5.76 -1.63
C ALA A 262 7.16 -5.19 -0.31
N TRP A 263 6.50 -5.56 0.77
CA TRP A 263 6.85 -5.15 2.13
C TRP A 263 7.28 -6.38 2.91
N PHE A 264 8.51 -6.35 3.44
CA PHE A 264 9.01 -7.40 4.32
C PHE A 264 9.25 -6.81 5.70
N ARG A 265 8.50 -7.29 6.68
CA ARG A 265 8.44 -6.70 8.02
C ARG A 265 8.94 -7.72 9.04
N VAL A 266 9.81 -7.26 9.94
CA VAL A 266 10.39 -8.03 11.02
C VAL A 266 9.94 -7.40 12.33
N PHE A 267 9.16 -8.13 13.11
CA PHE A 267 8.68 -7.69 14.41
C PHE A 267 9.50 -8.34 15.51
N ASN A 268 10.11 -7.51 16.35
CA ASN A 268 10.94 -7.99 17.44
C ASN A 268 10.05 -8.47 18.59
N LYS A 269 10.13 -9.75 18.95
CA LYS A 269 9.25 -10.32 19.99
C LYS A 269 9.52 -9.76 21.39
N ALA A 270 10.74 -9.34 21.68
CA ALA A 270 11.10 -8.80 22.99
C ALA A 270 10.44 -7.44 23.23
N SER A 271 10.19 -6.69 22.17
CA SER A 271 9.60 -5.35 22.24
C SER A 271 8.17 -5.28 21.76
N PHE A 272 7.82 -6.09 20.78
CA PHE A 272 6.51 -6.16 20.17
C PHE A 272 6.08 -7.62 19.99
N PRO A 273 5.65 -8.29 21.08
CA PRO A 273 5.33 -9.70 21.05
C PRO A 273 4.06 -9.96 20.25
N ILE A 274 4.22 -10.31 18.98
CA ILE A 274 3.14 -10.89 18.17
C ILE A 274 2.92 -12.31 18.65
N LYS A 275 1.81 -12.52 19.36
CA LYS A 275 1.45 -13.83 19.90
C LYS A 275 1.34 -14.84 18.77
N LYS A 276 2.19 -15.87 18.82
CA LYS A 276 1.98 -17.09 18.05
C LYS A 276 0.65 -17.70 18.50
N PRO A 277 -0.36 -17.80 17.62
CA PRO A 277 -1.62 -18.44 17.98
C PRO A 277 -1.36 -19.89 18.44
N ALA A 278 -2.18 -20.38 19.38
CA ALA A 278 -2.07 -21.76 19.86
C ALA A 278 -2.30 -22.71 18.68
N LEU A 279 -1.51 -23.81 18.61
CA LEU A 279 -1.62 -24.80 17.53
C LEU A 279 -3.06 -25.35 17.37
N SER A 280 -3.82 -25.43 18.46
CA SER A 280 -5.24 -25.86 18.45
C SER A 280 -6.21 -24.87 17.80
N ARG A 281 -5.82 -23.61 17.64
CA ARG A 281 -6.63 -22.54 17.01
C ARG A 281 -6.15 -22.21 15.61
N LEU A 282 -5.07 -22.84 15.18
CA LEU A 282 -4.48 -22.61 13.89
C LEU A 282 -5.11 -23.56 12.87
N PRO A 283 -5.63 -23.05 11.75
CA PRO A 283 -5.93 -23.91 10.63
C PRO A 283 -4.64 -24.61 10.19
N ASN A 284 -4.71 -25.93 10.09
CA ASN A 284 -3.61 -26.78 9.62
C ASN A 284 -3.83 -27.25 8.17
N MET A 285 -4.85 -26.71 7.52
CA MET A 285 -5.22 -27.03 6.15
C MET A 285 -5.62 -25.74 5.42
N ASN A 286 -5.58 -25.81 4.09
CA ASN A 286 -6.08 -24.72 3.28
C ASN A 286 -7.59 -24.59 3.46
N SER A 287 -8.07 -23.37 3.66
CA SER A 287 -9.49 -23.10 3.89
C SER A 287 -9.90 -21.81 3.20
N PHE A 288 -11.15 -21.78 2.72
CA PHE A 288 -11.78 -20.57 2.19
C PHE A 288 -12.76 -20.03 3.22
N SER A 289 -12.58 -18.77 3.60
CA SER A 289 -13.54 -18.08 4.46
C SER A 289 -14.62 -17.45 3.59
N GLY A 290 -15.79 -18.10 3.51
CA GLY A 290 -16.96 -17.55 2.82
C GLY A 290 -17.48 -16.23 3.42
N TYR A 291 -17.05 -15.88 4.64
CA TYR A 291 -17.42 -14.63 5.31
C TYR A 291 -16.50 -13.44 4.95
N SER A 292 -15.26 -13.72 4.51
CA SER A 292 -14.28 -12.66 4.26
C SER A 292 -13.73 -12.66 2.84
N ASN A 293 -14.18 -13.56 1.96
CA ASN A 293 -13.67 -13.74 0.59
C ASN A 293 -12.15 -13.99 0.49
N PHE A 294 -11.51 -14.46 1.57
CA PHE A 294 -10.07 -14.75 1.57
C PHE A 294 -9.80 -16.27 1.60
N ASN A 295 -8.78 -16.66 0.85
CA ASN A 295 -8.15 -17.96 0.93
C ASN A 295 -7.04 -17.91 1.98
N LEU A 296 -7.05 -18.89 2.89
CA LEU A 296 -5.91 -19.13 3.77
C LEU A 296 -5.19 -20.40 3.31
N THR A 297 -3.92 -20.25 2.96
CA THR A 297 -3.01 -21.34 2.61
C THR A 297 -1.99 -21.52 3.72
N VAL A 298 -1.71 -22.77 4.09
CA VAL A 298 -0.76 -23.10 5.17
C VAL A 298 0.38 -23.93 4.59
N LEU A 299 1.61 -23.46 4.76
CA LEU A 299 2.82 -24.18 4.36
C LEU A 299 3.58 -24.66 5.59
N ASN A 300 4.04 -25.91 5.53
CA ASN A 300 4.94 -26.45 6.53
C ASN A 300 6.38 -26.16 6.07
N PRO A 301 7.18 -25.43 6.88
CA PRO A 301 8.57 -25.15 6.53
C PRO A 301 9.36 -26.45 6.43
N LYS A 302 10.34 -26.50 5.54
CA LYS A 302 11.27 -27.64 5.42
C LYS A 302 12.50 -27.47 6.33
N SER A 303 12.78 -26.25 6.75
CA SER A 303 13.91 -25.87 7.58
C SER A 303 13.56 -25.82 9.06
N GLY A 304 14.51 -26.19 9.93
CA GLY A 304 14.40 -25.98 11.38
C GLY A 304 14.56 -24.51 11.82
N LEU A 305 14.76 -23.59 10.87
CA LEU A 305 14.93 -22.16 11.16
C LEU A 305 13.63 -21.43 11.51
N ILE A 306 12.47 -22.01 11.22
CA ILE A 306 11.15 -21.45 11.49
C ILE A 306 10.48 -22.30 12.58
N SER A 307 9.88 -21.65 13.57
CA SER A 307 9.24 -22.34 14.71
C SER A 307 7.76 -22.64 14.45
N SER A 308 7.16 -22.09 13.39
CA SER A 308 5.73 -22.17 13.04
C SER A 308 5.51 -22.65 11.60
N ASN A 309 4.24 -22.88 11.23
CA ASN A 309 3.87 -22.89 9.81
C ASN A 309 3.97 -21.47 9.22
N ILE A 310 3.94 -21.38 7.90
CA ILE A 310 3.80 -20.13 7.16
C ILE A 310 2.33 -19.99 6.75
N TYR A 311 1.69 -18.89 7.17
CA TYR A 311 0.28 -18.61 6.93
C TYR A 311 0.13 -17.57 5.85
N ILE A 312 -0.46 -17.96 4.73
CA ILE A 312 -0.67 -17.10 3.57
C ILE A 312 -2.15 -16.75 3.48
N ALA A 313 -2.48 -15.47 3.71
CA ALA A 313 -3.79 -14.91 3.46
C ALA A 313 -3.80 -14.25 2.07
N SER A 314 -4.75 -14.68 1.24
CA SER A 314 -4.84 -14.29 -0.16
C SER A 314 -6.25 -13.89 -0.51
N PHE A 315 -6.41 -12.75 -1.17
CA PHE A 315 -7.74 -12.29 -1.60
C PHE A 315 -8.30 -13.18 -2.72
N ASN A 316 -7.43 -13.59 -3.64
CA ASN A 316 -7.75 -14.44 -4.77
C ASN A 316 -6.58 -15.43 -4.96
N ASN A 317 -6.73 -16.36 -5.91
CA ASN A 317 -5.63 -17.25 -6.28
C ASN A 317 -4.70 -16.62 -7.33
N CYS A 318 -5.17 -15.57 -8.01
CA CYS A 318 -4.50 -14.93 -9.13
C CYS A 318 -4.44 -13.42 -8.89
N TYR A 319 -3.27 -12.84 -9.07
CA TYR A 319 -2.96 -11.41 -8.99
C TYR A 319 -2.68 -10.84 -7.59
N GLY A 320 -3.06 -11.53 -6.52
CA GLY A 320 -2.90 -11.02 -5.16
C GLY A 320 -3.87 -9.88 -4.82
N PRO A 321 -3.60 -9.11 -3.76
CA PRO A 321 -2.44 -9.16 -2.88
C PRO A 321 -2.41 -10.42 -2.01
N HIS A 322 -1.22 -10.71 -1.52
CA HIS A 322 -0.96 -11.84 -0.64
C HIS A 322 -0.12 -11.41 0.57
N ASP A 323 -0.55 -11.82 1.76
CA ASP A 323 0.16 -11.61 3.02
C ASP A 323 0.63 -12.96 3.57
N ALA A 324 1.90 -13.11 3.89
CA ALA A 324 2.47 -14.31 4.49
C ALA A 324 3.07 -13.99 5.87
N LEU A 325 2.62 -14.68 6.92
CA LEU A 325 3.04 -14.49 8.31
C LEU A 325 3.66 -15.77 8.87
N TRP A 326 4.82 -15.65 9.53
CA TRP A 326 5.49 -16.76 10.22
C TRP A 326 6.35 -16.28 11.40
N TRP A 327 6.85 -17.22 12.21
CA TRP A 327 7.66 -16.93 13.40
C TRP A 327 8.90 -17.82 13.47
N ASP A 328 9.99 -17.29 14.01
CA ASP A 328 11.10 -18.08 14.56
C ASP A 328 11.04 -18.07 16.10
N ASN A 329 12.18 -18.23 16.78
CA ASN A 329 12.24 -18.18 18.25
C ASN A 329 12.25 -16.73 18.79
N GLU A 330 12.74 -15.79 17.99
CA GLU A 330 13.07 -14.40 18.33
C GLU A 330 12.08 -13.38 17.77
N ASN A 331 11.51 -13.60 16.59
CA ASN A 331 10.76 -12.60 15.82
C ASN A 331 9.54 -13.21 15.12
N ALA A 332 8.64 -12.32 14.71
CA ALA A 332 7.61 -12.61 13.71
C ALA A 332 7.96 -11.90 12.40
N TYR A 333 7.56 -12.48 11.29
CA TYR A 333 7.88 -11.99 9.95
C TYR A 333 6.62 -11.90 9.11
N LEU A 334 6.45 -10.79 8.40
CA LEU A 334 5.32 -10.56 7.51
C LEU A 334 5.83 -10.12 6.13
N LEU A 335 5.57 -10.92 5.11
CA LEU A 335 5.79 -10.57 3.71
C LEU A 335 4.45 -10.21 3.08
N GLN A 336 4.38 -9.04 2.46
CA GLN A 336 3.16 -8.54 1.82
C GLN A 336 3.48 -8.14 0.40
N LEU A 337 2.85 -8.80 -0.56
CA LEU A 337 2.99 -8.49 -1.98
C LEU A 337 1.72 -7.80 -2.47
N SER A 338 1.86 -6.59 -3.01
CA SER A 338 0.76 -5.91 -3.67
C SER A 338 0.32 -6.67 -4.94
N ALA A 339 -0.83 -6.27 -5.48
CA ALA A 339 -1.35 -6.91 -6.67
C ALA A 339 -0.42 -6.73 -7.89
N SER A 340 -0.28 -7.77 -8.72
CA SER A 340 0.36 -7.71 -10.05
C SER A 340 -0.06 -8.88 -10.92
N THR A 341 0.14 -8.80 -12.23
CA THR A 341 -0.24 -9.86 -13.19
C THR A 341 0.41 -11.21 -12.93
N ASN A 342 1.63 -11.21 -12.37
CA ASN A 342 2.43 -12.42 -12.15
C ASN A 342 2.36 -12.92 -10.70
N ASN A 343 1.56 -12.28 -9.85
CA ASN A 343 1.47 -12.60 -8.43
C ASN A 343 0.35 -13.62 -8.17
N SER A 344 0.61 -14.91 -8.39
CA SER A 344 -0.32 -15.98 -8.04
C SER A 344 -0.01 -16.59 -6.67
N ILE A 345 -0.98 -17.33 -6.12
CA ILE A 345 -0.74 -18.11 -4.89
C ILE A 345 0.40 -19.11 -5.07
N GLU A 346 0.54 -19.73 -6.25
CA GLU A 346 1.63 -20.69 -6.52
C GLU A 346 2.99 -20.00 -6.62
N TYR A 347 3.04 -18.81 -7.22
CA TYR A 347 4.24 -17.97 -7.18
C TYR A 347 4.63 -17.67 -5.72
N LEU A 348 3.66 -17.27 -4.89
CA LEU A 348 3.93 -16.97 -3.49
C LEU A 348 4.43 -18.19 -2.72
N LYS A 349 3.86 -19.38 -2.93
CA LYS A 349 4.38 -20.63 -2.34
C LYS A 349 5.81 -20.90 -2.75
N GLY A 350 6.16 -20.63 -4.01
CA GLY A 350 7.51 -20.77 -4.55
C GLY A 350 8.57 -19.91 -3.85
N ILE A 351 8.18 -18.75 -3.30
CA ILE A 351 9.07 -17.88 -2.52
C ILE A 351 9.62 -18.60 -1.28
N PHE A 352 8.80 -19.46 -0.66
CA PHE A 352 9.11 -20.15 0.59
C PHE A 352 9.74 -21.54 0.39
N VAL A 353 10.07 -21.95 -0.83
CA VAL A 353 10.50 -23.32 -1.14
C VAL A 353 11.76 -23.77 -0.39
N ASN A 354 12.62 -22.81 -0.01
CA ASN A 354 13.89 -23.01 0.70
C ASN A 354 13.80 -22.81 2.22
N LEU A 355 12.63 -22.39 2.72
CA LEU A 355 12.31 -22.25 4.13
C LEU A 355 11.58 -23.49 4.64
#